data_AF-A0A356K756-F1
#
_entry.id   AF-A0A356K756-F1
#
_cell.length_a   1.000
_cell.length_b   1.000
_cell.length_c   1.000
_cell.angle_alpha   90.00
_cell.angle_beta   90.00
_cell.angle_gamma   90.00
#
_symmetry.space_group_name_H-M   'P 1'
#
loop_
_entity.id
_entity.type
_entity.pdbx_description
1 polymer ?
#
loop_
_entity_poly.entity_id
_entity_poly.type
_entity_poly.pdbx_seq_one_letter_code
_entity_poly.pdbx_strand_id
1 'polypeptide(L)'
;AAGREDLAAQERFEIDLIESFMPAQMSEADIANAVKEAVEVTAAETMGDMGKVMAHLKDELTGKADMGLVSRQVKTQLNRA
;
A
#
# COMPACT_ATOMS: atom_id res chain seq x y z
N ALA A 1 15.70 -33.75 10.37
CA ALA A 1 15.32 -32.38 9.97
C ALA A 1 13.86 -32.20 10.33
N ALA A 2 13.53 -31.27 11.23
CA ALA A 2 12.15 -31.01 11.63
C ALA A 2 11.40 -30.45 10.42
N GLY A 3 10.25 -31.04 10.06
CA GLY A 3 9.38 -30.55 8.98
C GLY A 3 9.11 -29.07 9.17
N ARG A 4 9.88 -28.24 8.49
CA ARG A 4 9.70 -26.78 8.41
C ARG A 4 9.40 -26.33 7.00
N GLU A 5 9.68 -27.17 6.01
CA GLU A 5 9.33 -26.93 4.61
C GLU A 5 7.83 -27.18 4.36
N ASP A 6 7.25 -28.16 5.04
CA ASP A 6 5.80 -28.43 5.08
C ASP A 6 5.02 -27.27 5.73
N LEU A 7 5.52 -26.72 6.84
CA LEU A 7 4.93 -25.56 7.50
C LEU A 7 4.98 -24.31 6.60
N ALA A 8 6.12 -24.04 5.95
CA ALA A 8 6.24 -22.91 5.04
C ALA A 8 5.31 -23.04 3.81
N ALA A 9 5.14 -24.27 3.28
CA ALA A 9 4.20 -24.52 2.19
C ALA A 9 2.74 -24.34 2.64
N GLN A 10 2.42 -24.79 3.85
CA GLN A 10 1.08 -24.64 4.43
C GLN A 10 0.74 -23.16 4.68
N GLU A 11 1.65 -22.39 5.30
CA GLU A 11 1.47 -20.95 5.52
C GLU A 11 1.26 -20.20 4.20
N ARG A 12 2.00 -20.58 3.15
CA ARG A 12 1.87 -19.96 1.83
C ARG A 12 0.53 -20.27 1.18
N PHE A 13 0.04 -21.51 1.30
CA PHE A 13 -1.29 -21.88 0.85
C PHE A 13 -2.39 -21.11 1.60
N GLU A 14 -2.24 -20.92 2.90
CA GLU A 14 -3.18 -20.15 3.70
C GLU A 14 -3.20 -18.66 3.29
N ILE A 15 -2.03 -18.07 3.01
CA ILE A 15 -1.92 -16.70 2.47
C ILE A 15 -2.63 -16.60 1.11
N ASP A 16 -2.29 -17.46 0.15
CA ASP A 16 -2.88 -17.44 -1.20
C ASP A 16 -4.41 -17.62 -1.15
N LEU A 17 -4.90 -18.49 -0.26
CA LEU A 17 -6.33 -18.69 -0.04
C LEU A 17 -6.99 -17.43 0.51
N ILE A 18 -6.41 -16.79 1.54
CA ILE A 18 -6.93 -15.54 2.12
C ILE A 18 -6.93 -14.42 1.08
N GLU A 19 -5.86 -14.29 0.28
CA GLU A 19 -5.76 -13.32 -0.80
C GLU A 19 -6.86 -13.50 -1.84
N SER A 20 -7.25 -14.73 -2.16
CA SER A 20 -8.35 -15.01 -3.10
C SER A 20 -9.74 -14.56 -2.63
N PHE A 21 -9.93 -14.39 -1.31
CA PHE A 21 -11.17 -13.88 -0.72
C PHE A 21 -11.15 -12.37 -0.48
N MET A 22 -9.99 -11.71 -0.64
CA MET A 22 -9.93 -10.25 -0.56
C MET A 22 -10.47 -9.61 -1.85
N PRO A 23 -11.05 -8.40 -1.75
CA PRO A 23 -11.31 -7.57 -2.93
C PRO A 23 -10.03 -7.39 -3.74
N ALA A 24 -10.16 -7.29 -5.07
CA ALA A 24 -9.02 -7.01 -5.94
C ALA A 24 -8.27 -5.77 -5.45
N GLN A 25 -7.05 -5.98 -4.97
CA GLN A 25 -6.18 -4.91 -4.52
C GLN A 25 -5.72 -4.11 -5.74
N MET A 26 -5.62 -2.80 -5.57
CA MET A 26 -5.04 -1.92 -6.57
C MET A 26 -3.61 -2.33 -6.88
N SER A 27 -3.23 -2.22 -8.15
CA SER A 27 -1.86 -2.50 -8.55
C SER A 27 -0.91 -1.45 -7.99
N GLU A 28 0.38 -1.77 -7.89
CA GLU A 28 1.39 -0.79 -7.45
C GLU A 28 1.41 0.48 -8.31
N ALA A 29 1.11 0.34 -9.61
CA ALA A 29 1.06 1.45 -10.56
C ALA A 29 -0.16 2.37 -10.31
N ASP A 30 -1.32 1.78 -10.02
CA ASP A 30 -2.52 2.55 -9.69
C ASP A 30 -2.36 3.30 -8.38
N ILE A 31 -1.71 2.67 -7.39
CA ILE A 31 -1.37 3.31 -6.11
C ILE A 31 -0.42 4.48 -6.35
N ALA A 32 0.58 4.33 -7.22
CA ALA A 32 1.53 5.40 -7.52
C ALA A 32 0.86 6.60 -8.17
N ASN A 33 -0.11 6.37 -9.06
CA ASN A 33 -0.91 7.42 -9.68
C ASN A 33 -1.77 8.15 -8.63
N ALA A 34 -2.47 7.41 -7.77
CA ALA A 34 -3.28 7.99 -6.70
C ALA A 34 -2.42 8.82 -5.72
N VAL A 35 -1.23 8.34 -5.37
CA VAL A 35 -0.28 9.09 -4.53
C VAL A 35 0.14 10.40 -5.19
N LYS A 36 0.44 10.39 -6.49
CA LYS A 36 0.82 11.60 -7.22
C LYS A 36 -0.31 12.62 -7.23
N GLU A 37 -1.53 12.18 -7.53
CA GLU A 37 -2.73 13.03 -7.52
C GLU A 37 -2.98 13.60 -6.12
N ALA A 38 -2.87 12.78 -5.08
CA ALA A 38 -3.05 13.22 -3.70
C ALA A 38 -2.02 14.28 -3.29
N VAL A 39 -0.76 14.16 -3.71
CA VAL A 39 0.28 15.17 -3.46
C VAL A 39 -0.09 16.50 -4.14
N GLU A 40 -0.57 16.46 -5.40
CA GLU A 40 -1.00 17.64 -6.14
C GLU A 40 -2.23 18.31 -5.48
N VAL A 41 -3.26 17.53 -5.15
CA VAL A 41 -4.50 18.01 -4.49
C VAL A 41 -4.21 18.62 -3.12
N THR A 42 -3.31 18.00 -2.36
CA THR A 42 -2.95 18.49 -1.02
C THR A 42 -1.88 19.57 -1.06
N ALA A 43 -1.33 19.91 -2.22
CA ALA A 43 -0.18 20.81 -2.38
C ALA A 43 0.95 20.47 -1.38
N ALA A 44 1.21 19.17 -1.21
CA ALA A 44 2.22 18.68 -0.30
C ALA A 44 3.61 18.82 -0.93
N GLU A 45 4.53 19.46 -0.21
CA GLU A 45 5.89 19.72 -0.72
C GLU A 45 6.95 19.01 0.13
N THR A 46 6.65 18.73 1.40
CA THR A 46 7.63 18.22 2.34
C THR A 46 7.16 16.98 3.07
N MET A 47 8.08 16.29 3.71
CA MET A 47 7.76 15.19 4.63
C MET A 47 6.84 15.61 5.79
N GLY A 48 6.77 16.91 6.13
CA GLY A 48 5.82 17.44 7.10
C GLY A 48 4.35 17.32 6.66
N ASP A 49 4.12 17.29 5.34
CA ASP A 49 2.79 17.21 4.74
C ASP A 49 2.29 15.77 4.59
N MET A 50 3.13 14.77 4.93
CA MET A 50 2.80 13.36 4.78
C MET A 50 1.49 12.97 5.50
N GLY A 51 1.21 13.56 6.67
CA GLY A 51 -0.04 13.34 7.39
C GLY A 51 -1.26 13.79 6.59
N LYS A 52 -1.16 14.89 5.84
CA LYS A 52 -2.22 15.45 5.00
C LYS A 52 -2.47 14.56 3.77
N VAL A 53 -1.40 14.13 3.08
CA VAL A 53 -1.49 13.22 1.94
C VAL A 53 -2.11 11.88 2.36
N MET A 54 -1.64 11.32 3.48
CA MET A 54 -2.16 10.05 4.00
C MET A 54 -3.62 10.15 4.44
N ALA A 55 -4.05 11.28 5.00
CA ALA A 55 -5.45 11.49 5.36
C ALA A 55 -6.35 11.49 4.12
N HIS A 56 -5.94 12.15 3.04
CA HIS A 56 -6.68 12.17 1.78
C HIS A 56 -6.79 10.77 1.15
N LEU A 57 -5.67 10.05 1.06
CA LEU A 57 -5.62 8.70 0.47
C LEU A 57 -6.39 7.66 1.30
N LYS A 58 -6.54 7.88 2.61
CA LYS A 58 -7.27 6.93 3.47
C LYS A 58 -8.73 6.83 3.08
N ASP A 59 -9.38 7.94 2.73
CA ASP A 59 -10.79 7.93 2.35
C ASP A 59 -11.01 7.22 1.00
N GLU A 60 -10.02 7.26 0.11
CA GLU A 60 -10.12 6.69 -1.23
C GLU A 60 -9.69 5.21 -1.31
N LEU A 61 -8.60 4.87 -0.62
CA LEU A 61 -7.85 3.62 -0.79
C LEU A 61 -8.06 2.59 0.32
N THR A 62 -8.72 2.95 1.43
CA THR A 62 -8.97 1.98 2.52
C THR A 62 -9.77 0.78 1.99
N GLY A 63 -9.22 -0.42 2.19
CA GLY A 63 -9.83 -1.68 1.74
C GLY A 63 -9.67 -1.96 0.25
N LYS A 64 -9.03 -1.07 -0.51
CA LYS A 64 -8.72 -1.24 -1.94
C LYS A 64 -7.23 -1.34 -2.23
N ALA A 65 -6.38 -0.86 -1.32
CA ALA A 65 -4.93 -0.93 -1.45
C ALA A 65 -4.26 -1.32 -0.13
N ASP A 66 -3.05 -1.87 -0.22
CA ASP A 66 -2.16 -2.04 0.92
C ASP A 66 -1.68 -0.65 1.42
N MET A 67 -2.21 -0.21 2.56
CA MET A 67 -1.83 1.06 3.18
C MET A 67 -0.35 1.13 3.58
N GLY A 68 0.28 -0.02 3.84
CA GLY A 68 1.72 -0.13 4.02
C GLY A 68 2.47 0.26 2.74
N LEU A 69 2.04 -0.24 1.58
CA LEU A 69 2.58 0.14 0.27
C LEU A 69 2.31 1.61 -0.05
N VAL A 70 1.09 2.10 0.17
CA VAL A 70 0.72 3.52 0.00
C VAL A 70 1.66 4.43 0.77
N SER A 71 1.89 4.15 2.06
CA SER A 71 2.74 4.98 2.92
C SER A 71 4.21 5.01 2.44
N ARG A 72 4.73 3.89 1.93
CA ARG A 72 6.07 3.82 1.35
C ARG A 72 6.16 4.69 0.09
N GLN A 73 5.17 4.60 -0.80
CA GLN A 73 5.16 5.38 -2.03
C GLN A 73 5.01 6.89 -1.77
N VAL A 74 4.14 7.31 -0.84
CA VAL A 74 4.01 8.72 -0.42
C VAL A 74 5.35 9.26 0.08
N LYS A 75 6.02 8.50 0.95
CA LYS A 75 7.35 8.89 1.46
C LYS A 75 8.38 9.00 0.33
N THR A 76 8.39 8.06 -0.60
CA THR A 76 9.30 8.13 -1.76
C THR A 76 9.01 9.35 -2.63
N GLN A 77 7.74 9.69 -2.85
CA GLN A 77 7.34 10.83 -3.66
C GLN A 77 7.77 12.16 -3.01
N LEU A 78 7.47 12.37 -1.72
CA LEU A 78 7.79 13.59 -0.98
C LEU A 78 9.28 13.76 -0.67
N ASN A 79 10.08 12.70 -0.75
CA ASN A 79 11.54 12.77 -0.60
C ASN A 79 12.27 12.99 -1.94
N ARG A 80 11.55 12.94 -3.07
CA ARG A 80 12.08 13.23 -4.42
C ARG A 80 11.69 14.61 -4.93
N ALA A 81 10.59 15.18 -4.41
CA ALA A 81 10.20 16.57 -4.61
C ALA A 81 11.16 17.50 -3.84
#